data_AF-A0A1L6I1C7-F1
#
_entry.id   AF-A0A1L6I1C7-F1
#
_cell.length_a   1.000
_cell.length_b   1.000
_cell.length_c   1.000
_cell.angle_alpha   90.00
_cell.angle_beta   90.00
_cell.angle_gamma   90.00
#
_symmetry.space_group_name_H-M   'P 1'
#
loop_
_entity.id
_entity.type
_entity.pdbx_description
1 polymer ?
#
loop_
_entity_poly.entity_id
_entity_poly.type
_entity_poly.pdbx_seq_one_letter_code
_entity_poly.pdbx_strand_id
1 'polypeptide(L)'
;MPTRFDPADAHWRVEPLPGFSPDQKDWLTRGGSLTAHLRTLGAVVVRVTREAVSLPWDDEHRALGVAPRAPVWVREVVLSVDGVPFVAAHSIAPVAASTGVWQTMRRLRTRPLAELLYSDSSVARSPLVSRRLTARHPLFRLASREVDELDARCPHALVARRSVFERYGAPLMVTECMLPALWSHLAARAGMPAAQRRLIPREHGRSLEHTAARSHHGAAHPGRDADRPVPSAASRARKC
;
A
#
# COMPACT_ATOMS: atom_id res chain seq x y z
N MET A 1 11.77 -9.20 9.05
CA MET A 1 11.09 -8.61 10.23
C MET A 1 9.84 -7.88 9.75
N PRO A 2 8.74 -7.85 10.51
CA PRO A 2 7.62 -6.97 10.18
C PRO A 2 8.13 -5.53 10.07
N THR A 3 7.66 -4.78 9.08
CA THR A 3 8.01 -3.37 8.93
C THR A 3 7.58 -2.61 10.17
N ARG A 4 8.40 -1.66 10.64
CA ARG A 4 8.06 -0.82 11.80
C ARG A 4 6.79 0.01 11.57
N PHE A 5 6.47 0.22 10.30
CA PHE A 5 5.40 1.08 9.82
C PHE A 5 4.10 0.30 9.64
N ASP A 6 3.01 0.85 10.18
CA ASP A 6 1.67 0.26 10.08
C ASP A 6 0.82 1.07 9.09
N PRO A 7 0.53 0.52 7.89
CA PRO A 7 -0.32 1.22 6.92
C PRO A 7 -1.81 1.18 7.32
N ALA A 8 -2.20 0.34 8.29
CA ALA A 8 -3.58 0.13 8.68
C ALA A 8 -4.07 1.19 9.68
N ASP A 9 -5.38 1.44 9.63
CA ASP A 9 -6.10 2.18 10.66
C ASP A 9 -7.59 1.77 10.65
N ALA A 10 -8.46 2.56 11.29
CA ALA A 10 -9.91 2.29 11.32
C ALA A 10 -10.56 2.24 9.92
N HIS A 11 -9.95 2.86 8.90
CA HIS A 11 -10.45 2.95 7.54
C HIS A 11 -9.62 2.17 6.52
N TRP A 12 -8.30 2.05 6.75
CA TRP A 12 -7.37 1.26 5.95
C TRP A 12 -7.23 -0.14 6.54
N ARG A 13 -7.86 -1.13 5.88
CA ARG A 13 -8.01 -2.48 6.43
C ARG A 13 -7.19 -3.50 5.67
N VAL A 14 -6.56 -4.44 6.40
CA VAL A 14 -5.86 -5.59 5.81
C VAL A 14 -6.85 -6.47 5.05
N GLU A 15 -7.95 -6.87 5.71
CA GLU A 15 -9.05 -7.57 5.05
C GLU A 15 -9.93 -6.57 4.30
N PRO A 16 -10.11 -6.71 2.97
CA PRO A 16 -10.95 -5.82 2.21
C PRO A 16 -12.41 -5.83 2.68
N LEU A 17 -13.14 -4.74 2.41
CA LEU A 17 -14.54 -4.66 2.82
C LEU A 17 -15.38 -5.78 2.17
N PRO A 18 -16.34 -6.40 2.89
CA PRO A 18 -17.18 -7.47 2.34
C PRO A 18 -17.90 -7.07 1.06
N GLY A 19 -18.30 -5.80 0.95
CA GLY A 19 -19.02 -5.24 -0.20
C GLY A 19 -18.17 -4.96 -1.44
N PHE A 20 -16.88 -5.28 -1.46
CA PHE A 20 -16.06 -5.22 -2.67
C PHE A 20 -16.35 -6.44 -3.58
N SER A 21 -16.33 -6.21 -4.90
CA SER A 21 -16.45 -7.28 -5.89
C SER A 21 -15.24 -8.24 -5.85
N PRO A 22 -15.34 -9.45 -6.43
CA PRO A 22 -14.21 -10.38 -6.52
C PRO A 22 -12.97 -9.75 -7.18
N ASP A 23 -13.16 -9.04 -8.30
CA ASP A 23 -12.05 -8.36 -8.99
C ASP A 23 -11.45 -7.24 -8.14
N GLN A 24 -12.27 -6.49 -7.39
CA GLN A 24 -11.78 -5.48 -6.46
C GLN A 24 -10.94 -6.13 -5.35
N LYS A 25 -11.44 -7.21 -4.72
CA LYS A 25 -10.70 -7.92 -3.67
C LYS A 25 -9.36 -8.44 -4.20
N ASP A 26 -9.36 -9.08 -5.37
CA ASP A 26 -8.14 -9.56 -6.04
C ASP A 26 -7.15 -8.41 -6.27
N TRP A 27 -7.53 -7.36 -7.00
CA TRP A 27 -6.61 -6.25 -7.32
C TRP A 27 -6.13 -5.46 -6.09
N LEU A 28 -6.95 -5.35 -5.04
CA LEU A 28 -6.57 -4.66 -3.80
C LEU A 28 -5.57 -5.46 -2.95
N THR A 29 -5.62 -6.79 -3.02
CA THR A 29 -4.77 -7.69 -2.21
C THR A 29 -3.60 -8.29 -3.00
N ARG A 30 -3.61 -8.15 -4.33
CA ARG A 30 -2.59 -8.69 -5.22
C ARG A 30 -1.19 -8.17 -4.88
N GLY A 31 -0.33 -9.10 -4.48
CA GLY A 31 1.09 -8.86 -4.18
C GLY A 31 1.87 -8.42 -5.42
N GLY A 32 3.17 -8.17 -5.26
CA GLY A 32 4.03 -7.73 -6.36
C GLY A 32 3.69 -6.34 -6.92
N SER A 33 4.28 -6.02 -8.08
CA SER A 33 4.18 -4.72 -8.74
C SER A 33 2.83 -4.50 -9.44
N LEU A 34 2.11 -3.43 -9.11
CA LEU A 34 0.86 -3.08 -9.82
C LEU A 34 1.12 -2.83 -11.31
N THR A 35 2.23 -2.16 -11.64
CA THR A 35 2.63 -1.91 -13.02
C THR A 35 2.86 -3.21 -13.79
N ALA A 36 3.45 -4.24 -13.16
CA ALA A 36 3.63 -5.54 -13.80
C ALA A 36 2.28 -6.20 -14.13
N HIS A 37 1.31 -6.12 -13.23
CA HIS A 37 -0.05 -6.62 -13.48
C HIS A 37 -0.77 -5.82 -14.57
N LEU A 38 -0.67 -4.50 -14.57
CA LEU A 38 -1.25 -3.66 -15.61
C LEU A 38 -0.65 -3.95 -17.00
N ARG A 39 0.65 -4.28 -17.09
CA ARG A 39 1.29 -4.69 -18.35
C ARG A 39 0.70 -5.97 -18.95
N THR A 40 0.01 -6.79 -18.16
CA THR A 40 -0.73 -7.96 -18.68
C THR A 40 -2.04 -7.59 -19.36
N LEU A 41 -2.53 -6.36 -19.15
CA LEU A 41 -3.76 -5.85 -19.75
C LEU A 41 -3.51 -5.05 -21.04
N GLY A 42 -2.31 -4.52 -21.23
CA GLY A 42 -1.94 -3.71 -22.40
C GLY A 42 -0.65 -2.91 -22.19
N ALA A 43 -0.37 -1.97 -23.09
CA ALA A 43 0.81 -1.11 -23.01
C ALA A 43 0.63 -0.07 -21.88
N VAL A 44 1.55 -0.08 -20.90
CA VAL A 44 1.48 0.83 -19.74
C VAL A 44 2.30 2.09 -19.97
N VAL A 45 1.68 3.25 -19.76
CA VAL A 45 2.32 4.56 -19.73
C VAL A 45 2.18 5.17 -18.34
N VAL A 46 3.27 5.77 -17.84
CA VAL A 46 3.29 6.52 -16.58
C VAL A 46 3.32 8.01 -16.89
N ARG A 47 2.30 8.74 -16.43
CA ARG A 47 2.26 10.21 -16.48
C ARG A 47 2.49 10.77 -15.09
N VAL A 48 3.50 11.61 -14.92
CA VAL A 48 3.73 12.34 -13.66
C VAL A 48 2.81 13.55 -13.62
N THR A 49 2.01 13.66 -12.57
CA THR A 49 1.08 14.79 -12.38
C THR A 49 1.59 15.80 -11.36
N ARG A 50 2.40 15.36 -10.38
CA ARG A 50 3.01 16.25 -9.39
C ARG A 50 4.26 15.64 -8.77
N GLU A 51 5.28 16.48 -8.58
CA GLU A 51 6.46 16.18 -7.76
C GLU A 51 6.84 17.41 -6.94
N ALA A 52 6.77 17.33 -5.62
CA ALA A 52 6.99 18.49 -4.75
C ALA A 52 7.30 18.09 -3.30
N VAL A 53 7.89 19.01 -2.54
CA VAL A 53 7.84 18.94 -1.07
C VAL A 53 6.46 19.40 -0.61
N SER A 54 5.87 18.67 0.34
CA SER A 54 4.53 18.92 0.87
C SER A 54 4.45 18.47 2.33
N LEU A 55 3.29 18.63 2.95
CA LEU A 55 2.92 17.95 4.19
C LEU A 55 2.22 16.61 3.87
N PRO A 56 2.37 15.59 4.74
CA PRO A 56 1.60 14.36 4.65
C PRO A 56 0.11 14.63 4.90
N TRP A 57 -0.78 13.83 4.31
CA TRP A 57 -2.20 13.87 4.68
C TRP A 57 -2.44 13.29 6.09
N ASP A 58 -3.64 13.52 6.61
CA ASP A 58 -3.99 13.19 8.01
C ASP A 58 -3.79 11.70 8.35
N ASP A 59 -4.00 10.79 7.39
CA ASP A 59 -3.81 9.36 7.61
C ASP A 59 -2.38 8.87 7.29
N GLU A 60 -1.52 9.75 6.81
CA GLU A 60 -0.20 9.38 6.27
C GLU A 60 0.91 9.48 7.32
N HIS A 61 0.86 10.52 8.15
CA HIS A 61 1.91 10.75 9.14
C HIS A 61 2.03 9.60 10.14
N ARG A 62 0.89 9.02 10.56
CA ARG A 62 0.87 7.86 11.46
C ARG A 62 1.46 6.62 10.80
N ALA A 63 1.04 6.36 9.56
CA ALA A 63 1.53 5.21 8.79
C ALA A 63 3.04 5.28 8.56
N LEU A 64 3.58 6.48 8.33
CA LEU A 64 5.02 6.72 8.17
C LEU A 64 5.79 6.88 9.50
N GLY A 65 5.11 6.91 10.65
CA GLY A 65 5.75 7.17 11.94
C GLY A 65 6.47 8.53 12.02
N VAL A 66 5.92 9.56 11.37
CA VAL A 66 6.47 10.94 11.37
C VAL A 66 5.54 11.92 12.07
N ALA A 67 6.06 13.08 12.46
CA ALA A 67 5.24 14.16 13.00
C ALA A 67 4.23 14.67 11.96
N PRO A 68 3.00 15.08 12.35
CA PRO A 68 1.94 15.50 11.42
C PRO A 68 2.34 16.60 10.43
N ARG A 69 3.31 17.45 10.79
CA ARG A 69 3.81 18.57 9.96
C ARG A 69 5.23 18.35 9.45
N ALA A 70 5.77 17.13 9.54
CA ALA A 70 7.07 16.82 8.99
C ALA A 70 7.03 16.90 7.45
N PRO A 71 7.98 17.61 6.80
CA PRO A 71 7.98 17.72 5.36
C PRO A 71 8.26 16.37 4.69
N VAL A 72 7.49 16.07 3.65
CA VAL A 72 7.62 14.88 2.82
C VAL A 72 7.84 15.25 1.36
N TRP A 73 8.58 14.42 0.64
CA TRP A 73 8.59 14.44 -0.82
C TRP A 73 7.37 13.67 -1.32
N VAL A 74 6.59 14.30 -2.19
CA VAL A 74 5.41 13.74 -2.84
C VAL A 74 5.70 13.49 -4.30
N ARG A 75 5.26 12.33 -4.80
CA ARG A 75 5.18 12.01 -6.22
C ARG A 75 3.82 11.44 -6.54
N GLU A 76 3.10 12.12 -7.43
CA GLU A 76 1.78 11.71 -7.92
C GLU A 76 1.91 11.32 -9.39
N VAL A 77 1.32 10.18 -9.74
CA VAL A 77 1.36 9.64 -11.11
C VAL A 77 0.02 9.02 -11.49
N VAL A 78 -0.19 8.91 -12.80
CA VAL A 78 -1.30 8.18 -13.40
C VAL A 78 -0.72 7.06 -14.26
N LEU A 79 -1.24 5.86 -14.08
CA LEU A 79 -0.91 4.69 -14.87
C LEU A 79 -2.05 4.46 -15.86
N SER A 80 -1.74 4.62 -17.14
CA SER A 80 -2.67 4.34 -18.22
C SER A 80 -2.31 3.04 -18.94
N VAL A 81 -3.32 2.28 -19.34
CA VAL A 81 -3.19 1.09 -20.20
C VAL A 81 -3.82 1.43 -21.54
N ASP A 82 -3.05 1.31 -22.62
CA ASP A 82 -3.49 1.63 -23.98
C ASP A 82 -4.16 3.02 -24.09
N GLY A 83 -3.59 4.00 -23.39
CA GLY A 83 -4.07 5.38 -23.35
C GLY A 83 -5.16 5.66 -22.31
N VAL A 84 -5.77 4.64 -21.70
CA VAL A 84 -6.88 4.80 -20.75
C VAL A 84 -6.38 4.78 -19.30
N PRO A 85 -6.70 5.78 -18.45
CA PRO A 85 -6.21 5.85 -17.08
C PRO A 85 -6.87 4.78 -16.20
N PHE A 86 -6.05 3.89 -15.62
CA PHE A 86 -6.51 2.78 -14.78
C PHE A 86 -6.22 3.01 -13.30
N VAL A 87 -5.15 3.74 -12.97
CA VAL A 87 -4.73 3.96 -11.59
C VAL A 87 -4.20 5.37 -11.42
N ALA A 88 -4.64 6.04 -10.35
CA ALA A 88 -4.01 7.26 -9.85
C ALA A 88 -3.25 6.92 -8.56
N ALA A 89 -1.96 7.22 -8.50
CA ALA A 89 -1.08 6.84 -7.39
C ALA A 89 -0.43 8.06 -6.74
N HIS A 90 -0.32 7.99 -5.41
CA HIS A 90 0.29 8.99 -4.55
C HIS A 90 1.36 8.30 -3.69
N SER A 91 2.61 8.72 -3.86
CA SER A 91 3.75 8.17 -3.14
C SER A 91 4.43 9.25 -2.32
N ILE A 92 4.79 8.92 -1.08
CA ILE A 92 5.46 9.86 -0.18
C ILE A 92 6.63 9.23 0.57
N ALA A 93 7.64 10.04 0.87
CA ALA A 93 8.74 9.69 1.77
C ALA A 93 9.17 10.94 2.56
N PRO A 94 9.64 10.80 3.81
CA PRO A 94 10.27 11.92 4.53
C PRO A 94 11.35 12.58 3.69
N VAL A 95 11.49 13.92 3.74
CA VAL A 95 12.45 14.63 2.87
C VAL A 95 13.87 14.07 3.01
N ALA A 96 14.35 13.84 4.24
CA ALA A 96 15.67 13.25 4.48
C ALA A 96 15.84 11.87 3.82
N ALA A 97 14.80 11.03 3.88
CA ALA A 97 14.81 9.72 3.24
C ALA A 97 14.82 9.86 1.71
N SER A 98 14.04 10.79 1.16
CA SER A 98 13.94 11.05 -0.27
C SER A 98 15.20 11.63 -0.91
N THR A 99 16.13 12.18 -0.13
CA THR A 99 17.45 12.65 -0.59
C THR A 99 18.57 11.66 -0.26
N GLY A 100 18.29 10.65 0.58
CA GLY A 100 19.22 9.59 0.96
C GLY A 100 18.80 8.24 0.39
N VAL A 101 18.30 7.35 1.26
CA VAL A 101 17.94 5.96 0.91
C VAL A 101 17.01 5.86 -0.32
N TRP A 102 16.05 6.78 -0.44
CA TRP A 102 15.08 6.86 -1.52
C TRP A 102 15.42 7.91 -2.59
N GLN A 103 16.67 8.35 -2.70
CA GLN A 103 17.08 9.37 -3.70
C GLN A 103 16.69 9.04 -5.14
N THR A 104 16.67 7.75 -5.51
CA THR A 104 16.28 7.31 -6.84
C THR A 104 14.84 7.64 -7.17
N MET A 105 13.94 7.72 -6.17
CA MET A 105 12.53 8.12 -6.35
C MET A 105 12.42 9.50 -7.02
N ARG A 106 13.30 10.45 -6.67
CA ARG A 106 13.34 11.80 -7.26
C ARG A 106 13.87 11.83 -8.69
N ARG A 107 14.48 10.73 -9.16
CA ARG A 107 15.11 10.59 -10.48
C ARG A 107 14.35 9.62 -11.38
N LEU A 108 13.13 9.22 -10.99
CA LEU A 108 12.35 8.26 -11.76
C LEU A 108 11.90 8.82 -13.11
N ARG A 109 11.64 10.13 -13.22
CA ARG A 109 11.02 10.73 -14.41
C ARG A 109 9.73 10.00 -14.77
N THR A 110 9.66 9.30 -15.89
CA THR A 110 8.50 8.50 -16.31
C THR A 110 8.65 7.00 -15.98
N ARG A 111 9.71 6.60 -15.25
CA ARG A 111 9.86 5.22 -14.82
C ARG A 111 8.91 4.89 -13.67
N PRO A 112 8.29 3.69 -13.67
CA PRO A 112 7.49 3.21 -12.56
C PRO A 112 8.31 3.10 -11.27
N LEU A 113 7.73 3.54 -10.16
CA LEU A 113 8.33 3.38 -8.84
C LEU A 113 8.55 1.90 -8.47
N ALA A 114 7.74 1.00 -9.01
CA ALA A 114 7.89 -0.44 -8.79
C ALA A 114 9.26 -0.99 -9.23
N GLU A 115 9.91 -0.38 -10.23
CA GLU A 115 11.26 -0.79 -10.63
C GLU A 115 12.26 -0.58 -9.49
N LEU A 116 12.12 0.50 -8.71
CA LEU A 116 12.94 0.75 -7.51
C LEU A 116 12.59 -0.20 -6.36
N LEU A 117 11.31 -0.55 -6.20
CA LEU A 117 10.82 -1.24 -5.00
C LEU A 117 10.98 -2.76 -5.06
N TYR A 118 10.96 -3.36 -6.25
CA TYR A 118 10.97 -4.83 -6.41
C TYR A 118 12.28 -5.38 -6.98
N SER A 119 13.23 -4.52 -7.40
CA SER A 119 14.55 -4.96 -7.86
C SER A 119 15.58 -5.08 -6.73
N ASP A 120 15.23 -4.66 -5.52
CA ASP A 120 16.15 -4.54 -4.39
C ASP A 120 15.67 -5.39 -3.21
N SER A 121 16.43 -6.44 -2.88
CA SER A 121 16.11 -7.37 -1.80
C SER A 121 16.27 -6.77 -0.40
N SER A 122 16.88 -5.59 -0.26
CA SER A 122 16.96 -4.85 1.01
C SER A 122 15.66 -4.11 1.35
N VAL A 123 14.70 -4.08 0.41
CA VAL A 123 13.40 -3.45 0.61
C VAL A 123 12.44 -4.45 1.25
N ALA A 124 11.96 -4.11 2.46
CA ALA A 124 10.84 -4.78 3.10
C ALA A 124 9.53 -4.05 2.77
N ARG A 125 8.41 -4.75 2.86
CA ARG A 125 7.08 -4.19 2.60
C ARG A 125 6.10 -4.63 3.67
N SER A 126 5.30 -3.68 4.14
CA SER A 126 4.15 -3.93 5.01
C SER A 126 3.07 -4.75 4.28
N PRO A 127 2.07 -5.29 5.00
CA PRO A 127 0.86 -5.77 4.36
C PRO A 127 0.23 -4.72 3.44
N LEU A 128 -0.48 -5.18 2.41
CA LEU A 128 -1.41 -4.36 1.67
C LEU A 128 -2.66 -4.13 2.53
N VAL A 129 -3.10 -2.87 2.58
CA VAL A 129 -4.37 -2.49 3.18
C VAL A 129 -5.21 -1.78 2.15
N SER A 130 -6.53 -1.83 2.29
CA SER A 130 -7.47 -1.26 1.35
C SER A 130 -8.52 -0.38 2.03
N ARG A 131 -9.05 0.57 1.26
CA ARG A 131 -10.04 1.54 1.72
C ARG A 131 -10.99 1.91 0.60
N ARG A 132 -12.25 2.17 0.95
CA ARG A 132 -13.19 2.90 0.10
C ARG A 132 -13.04 4.40 0.35
N LEU A 133 -12.72 5.14 -0.69
CA LEU A 133 -12.52 6.58 -0.68
C LEU A 133 -13.78 7.31 -1.11
N THR A 134 -14.03 8.47 -0.50
CA THR A 134 -15.09 9.41 -0.89
C THR A 134 -14.46 10.78 -1.16
N ALA A 135 -15.25 11.73 -1.66
CA ALA A 135 -14.81 13.09 -1.98
C ALA A 135 -14.08 13.84 -0.85
N ARG A 136 -14.26 13.41 0.41
CA ARG A 136 -13.55 13.97 1.57
C ARG A 136 -12.05 13.66 1.54
N HIS A 137 -11.66 12.53 0.98
CA HIS A 137 -10.26 12.11 0.95
C HIS A 137 -9.48 12.81 -0.18
N PRO A 138 -8.28 13.36 0.07
CA PRO A 138 -7.47 14.01 -0.97
C PRO A 138 -7.18 13.13 -2.19
N LEU A 139 -6.87 11.84 -1.97
CA LEU A 139 -6.65 10.89 -3.08
C LEU A 139 -7.87 10.72 -3.99
N PHE A 140 -9.10 10.83 -3.47
CA PHE A 140 -10.29 10.80 -4.32
C PHE A 140 -10.28 12.00 -5.28
N ARG A 141 -10.00 13.21 -4.76
CA ARG A 141 -9.96 14.43 -5.59
C ARG A 141 -8.86 14.37 -6.65
N LEU A 142 -7.72 13.78 -6.32
CA LEU A 142 -6.65 13.51 -7.28
C LEU A 142 -7.13 12.55 -8.38
N ALA A 143 -7.70 11.42 -7.97
CA ALA A 143 -8.16 10.37 -8.88
C ALA A 143 -9.34 10.81 -9.78
N SER A 144 -10.27 11.59 -9.26
CA SER A 144 -11.44 12.06 -10.01
C SER A 144 -11.09 13.01 -11.16
N ARG A 145 -9.91 13.64 -11.17
CA ARG A 145 -9.43 14.46 -12.30
C ARG A 145 -9.10 13.63 -13.54
N GLU A 146 -8.92 12.33 -13.34
CA GLU A 146 -8.52 11.36 -14.38
C GLU A 146 -9.71 10.56 -14.90
N VAL A 147 -10.91 10.80 -14.37
CA VAL A 147 -12.14 10.17 -14.84
C VAL A 147 -12.77 11.10 -15.85
N ASP A 148 -12.87 10.67 -17.11
CA ASP A 148 -13.46 11.47 -18.18
C ASP A 148 -14.90 11.88 -17.85
N GLU A 149 -15.22 13.15 -18.11
CA GLU A 149 -16.57 13.70 -17.92
C GLU A 149 -17.61 13.02 -18.84
N LEU A 150 -17.16 12.48 -19.99
CA LEU A 150 -17.98 11.76 -20.97
C LEU A 150 -18.39 10.36 -20.49
N ASP A 151 -17.62 9.76 -19.57
CA ASP A 151 -18.02 8.56 -18.83
C ASP A 151 -18.89 9.03 -17.64
N ALA A 152 -20.16 9.31 -17.94
CA ALA A 152 -21.15 10.09 -17.18
C ALA A 152 -21.42 9.73 -15.70
N ARG A 153 -20.59 8.95 -15.01
CA ARG A 153 -20.65 8.72 -13.57
C ARG A 153 -19.24 8.54 -12.99
N CYS A 154 -18.57 9.64 -12.62
CA CYS A 154 -17.56 9.54 -11.57
C CYS A 154 -18.26 8.96 -10.32
N PRO A 155 -17.92 7.75 -9.88
CA PRO A 155 -18.64 7.13 -8.78
C PRO A 155 -18.44 7.95 -7.50
N HIS A 156 -19.46 8.00 -6.64
CA HIS A 156 -19.38 8.68 -5.34
C HIS A 156 -18.30 8.08 -4.41
N ALA A 157 -17.74 6.93 -4.79
CA ALA A 157 -16.62 6.32 -4.10
C ALA A 157 -15.66 5.62 -5.08
N LEU A 158 -14.38 5.63 -4.72
CA LEU A 158 -13.33 4.86 -5.38
C LEU A 158 -12.75 3.86 -4.39
N VAL A 159 -12.00 2.87 -4.88
CA VAL A 159 -11.28 1.93 -4.04
C VAL A 159 -9.79 2.12 -4.21
N ALA A 160 -9.07 2.07 -3.09
CA ALA A 160 -7.63 2.26 -3.07
C ALA A 160 -6.97 1.22 -2.17
N ARG A 161 -5.69 0.98 -2.45
CA ARG A 161 -4.80 0.23 -1.58
C ARG A 161 -3.58 1.04 -1.19
N ARG A 162 -2.99 0.72 -0.04
CA ARG A 162 -1.80 1.37 0.50
C ARG A 162 -0.84 0.32 1.04
N SER A 163 0.45 0.64 0.99
CA SER A 163 1.49 -0.13 1.67
C SER A 163 2.70 0.78 1.95
N VAL A 164 3.45 0.47 3.01
CA VAL A 164 4.71 1.12 3.34
C VAL A 164 5.86 0.17 2.99
N PHE A 165 6.82 0.70 2.25
CA PHE A 165 8.10 0.09 1.95
C PHE A 165 9.14 0.66 2.90
N GLU A 166 10.03 -0.19 3.38
CA GLU A 166 11.08 0.16 4.30
C GLU A 166 12.42 -0.33 3.75
N ARG A 167 13.41 0.55 3.71
CA ARG A 167 14.78 0.21 3.36
C ARG A 167 15.71 0.88 4.35
N TYR A 168 16.57 0.10 5.01
CA TYR A 168 17.49 0.61 6.05
C TYR A 168 16.82 1.53 7.08
N GLY A 169 15.59 1.20 7.52
CA GLY A 169 14.81 2.00 8.46
C GLY A 169 14.10 3.23 7.87
N ALA A 170 14.31 3.54 6.60
CA ALA A 170 13.70 4.68 5.93
C ALA A 170 12.37 4.30 5.24
N PRO A 171 11.24 4.94 5.59
CA PRO A 171 9.95 4.60 5.00
C PRO A 171 9.70 5.32 3.68
N LEU A 172 8.98 4.63 2.80
CA LEU A 172 8.36 5.17 1.60
C LEU A 172 6.97 4.53 1.47
N MET A 173 5.93 5.35 1.41
CA MET A 173 4.57 4.87 1.29
C MET A 173 4.05 5.04 -0.12
N VAL A 174 3.30 4.05 -0.60
CA VAL A 174 2.62 4.08 -1.89
C VAL A 174 1.14 3.85 -1.65
N THR A 175 0.31 4.76 -2.15
CA THR A 175 -1.14 4.66 -2.16
C THR A 175 -1.64 4.66 -3.60
N GLU A 176 -2.40 3.65 -4.00
CA GLU A 176 -2.85 3.42 -5.38
C GLU A 176 -4.37 3.38 -5.39
N CYS A 177 -5.00 4.27 -6.15
CA CYS A 177 -6.44 4.35 -6.32
C CYS A 177 -6.82 3.78 -7.70
N MET A 178 -7.65 2.75 -7.70
CA MET A 178 -8.13 2.11 -8.93
C MET A 178 -9.29 2.91 -9.52
N LEU A 179 -9.18 3.23 -10.80
CA LEU A 179 -10.14 4.06 -11.53
C LEU A 179 -11.24 3.20 -12.19
N PRO A 180 -12.42 3.80 -12.51
CA PRO A 180 -13.54 3.07 -13.09
C PRO A 180 -13.20 2.27 -14.35
N ALA A 181 -12.36 2.82 -15.23
CA ALA A 181 -11.97 2.18 -16.49
C ALA A 181 -11.30 0.81 -16.30
N LEU A 182 -10.54 0.61 -15.20
CA LEU A 182 -9.98 -0.70 -14.87
C LEU A 182 -11.09 -1.73 -14.66
N TRP A 183 -12.13 -1.38 -13.90
CA TRP A 183 -13.23 -2.29 -13.61
C TRP A 183 -14.06 -2.60 -14.85
N SER A 184 -14.35 -1.59 -15.66
CA SER A 184 -15.03 -1.75 -16.96
C SER A 184 -14.23 -2.69 -17.89
N HIS A 185 -12.92 -2.51 -17.94
CA HIS A 185 -12.03 -3.36 -18.75
C HIS A 185 -12.03 -4.81 -18.27
N LEU A 186 -11.94 -5.06 -16.96
CA LEU A 186 -11.97 -6.41 -16.40
C LEU A 186 -13.32 -7.10 -16.62
N ALA A 187 -14.43 -6.37 -16.44
CA ALA A 187 -15.78 -6.88 -16.72
C ALA A 187 -15.97 -7.25 -18.20
N ALA A 188 -15.52 -6.39 -19.12
CA ALA A 188 -15.58 -6.67 -20.55
C ALA A 188 -14.79 -7.93 -20.93
N ARG A 189 -13.60 -8.12 -20.35
CA ARG A 189 -12.78 -9.34 -20.55
C ARG A 189 -13.40 -10.59 -19.95
N ALA A 190 -14.08 -10.46 -18.82
CA ALA A 190 -14.84 -11.56 -18.24
C ALA A 190 -16.02 -12.00 -19.15
N GLY A 191 -16.53 -11.12 -20.01
CA GLY A 191 -17.52 -11.49 -21.04
C GLY A 191 -16.95 -12.20 -22.27
N MET A 192 -15.64 -12.17 -22.51
CA MET A 192 -15.04 -12.72 -23.73
C MET A 192 -14.88 -14.26 -23.69
N PRO A 193 -14.98 -14.95 -24.85
CA PRO A 193 -14.76 -16.40 -24.96
C PRO A 193 -13.37 -16.82 -24.46
N ALA A 194 -13.27 -18.04 -23.90
CA ALA A 194 -12.04 -18.60 -23.33
C ALA A 194 -10.84 -18.59 -24.30
N ALA A 195 -11.09 -18.74 -25.60
CA ALA A 195 -10.05 -18.69 -26.64
C ALA A 195 -9.43 -17.29 -26.84
N GLN A 196 -10.15 -16.22 -26.46
CA GLN A 196 -9.69 -14.83 -26.58
C GLN A 196 -9.23 -14.25 -25.23
N ARG A 197 -9.59 -14.90 -24.12
CA ARG A 197 -8.98 -14.68 -22.81
C ARG A 197 -7.54 -15.19 -22.87
N ARG A 198 -6.59 -14.37 -23.37
CA ARG A 198 -5.16 -14.61 -23.15
C ARG A 198 -4.99 -14.87 -21.65
N LEU A 199 -4.67 -16.13 -21.31
CA LEU A 199 -4.57 -16.62 -19.94
C LEU A 199 -3.56 -15.74 -19.21
N ILE A 200 -4.04 -14.84 -18.36
CA ILE A 200 -3.25 -14.37 -17.24
C ILE A 200 -3.32 -15.54 -16.26
N PRO A 201 -2.22 -16.23 -15.96
CA PRO A 201 -2.23 -17.15 -14.83
C PRO A 201 -2.70 -16.34 -13.63
N ARG A 202 -3.81 -16.76 -13.01
CA ARG A 202 -4.12 -16.35 -11.65
C ARG A 202 -3.02 -16.96 -10.80
N GLU A 203 -1.85 -16.32 -10.75
CA GLU A 203 -0.83 -16.67 -9.79
C GLU A 203 -1.41 -16.37 -8.42
N HIS A 204 -2.07 -17.38 -7.84
CA HIS A 204 -2.08 -17.56 -6.40
C HIS A 204 -0.60 -17.62 -6.03
N GLY A 205 -0.09 -16.49 -5.54
CA GLY A 205 1.30 -16.16 -5.33
C GLY A 205 2.28 -17.32 -5.45
N ARG A 206 2.93 -17.45 -6.61
CA ARG A 206 4.36 -17.75 -6.53
C ARG A 206 5.00 -16.49 -5.98
N SER A 207 5.20 -16.53 -4.67
CA SER A 207 5.91 -15.51 -3.92
C SER A 207 7.19 -15.16 -4.68
N LEU A 208 7.27 -13.94 -5.21
CA LEU A 208 8.57 -13.27 -5.31
C LEU A 208 8.99 -13.08 -3.85
N GLU A 209 9.66 -14.10 -3.28
CA GLU A 209 9.93 -14.25 -1.85
C GLU A 209 10.75 -13.11 -1.23
N HIS A 210 11.21 -12.16 -2.05
CA HIS A 210 12.07 -11.08 -1.62
C HIS A 210 11.35 -9.97 -0.85
N THR A 211 10.01 -9.87 -0.91
CA THR A 211 9.26 -8.78 -0.25
C THR A 211 7.95 -9.23 0.42
N ALA A 212 7.78 -10.52 0.69
CA ALA A 212 6.55 -11.05 1.29
C ALA A 212 6.41 -10.62 2.76
N ALA A 213 5.32 -9.90 3.06
CA ALA A 213 4.91 -9.55 4.41
C ALA A 213 4.60 -10.83 5.21
N ARG A 214 5.47 -11.19 6.16
CA ARG A 214 5.20 -12.26 7.12
C ARG A 214 4.44 -11.69 8.31
N SER A 215 3.13 -11.91 8.33
CA SER A 215 2.26 -11.63 9.47
C SER A 215 2.17 -12.88 10.35
N HIS A 216 2.80 -12.88 11.53
CA HIS A 216 2.46 -13.86 12.58
C HIS A 216 1.40 -13.23 13.49
N HIS A 217 0.18 -13.78 13.44
CA HIS A 217 -0.78 -13.61 14.53
C HIS A 217 -0.21 -14.29 15.78
N GLY A 218 0.24 -13.49 16.74
CA GLY A 218 0.51 -13.96 18.09
C GLY A 218 -0.81 -14.29 18.78
N ALA A 219 -1.20 -15.57 18.75
CA ALA A 219 -2.21 -16.09 19.64
C ALA A 219 -1.67 -16.02 21.07
N ALA A 220 -2.27 -15.17 21.90
CA ALA A 220 -2.04 -15.17 23.34
C ALA A 220 -2.54 -16.51 23.92
N HIS A 221 -1.65 -17.23 24.60
CA HIS A 221 -1.99 -18.39 25.42
C HIS A 221 -1.67 -18.03 26.88
N PRO A 222 -2.60 -18.12 27.84
CA PRO A 222 -2.30 -17.91 29.23
C PRO A 222 -1.74 -19.21 29.82
N GLY A 223 -0.43 -19.23 30.09
CA GLY A 223 0.25 -20.30 30.83
C GLY A 223 0.21 -20.04 32.34
N ARG A 224 -0.22 -21.06 33.08
CA ARG A 224 -0.45 -21.12 34.53
C ARG A 224 0.82 -21.06 35.40
N ASP A 225 0.60 -20.58 36.62
CA ASP A 225 1.14 -20.98 37.93
C ASP A 225 2.59 -21.46 38.06
N ALA A 226 3.36 -20.72 38.87
CA ALA A 226 4.18 -21.29 39.94
C ALA A 226 4.65 -20.16 40.87
N ASP A 227 3.93 -19.93 41.98
CA ASP A 227 4.48 -19.18 43.12
C ASP A 227 4.56 -20.15 44.32
N ARG A 228 5.78 -20.38 44.79
CA ARG A 228 6.10 -21.27 45.91
C ARG A 228 6.94 -20.45 46.89
N PRO A 229 6.55 -20.34 48.18
CA PRO A 229 7.19 -19.39 49.09
C PRO A 229 8.52 -19.93 49.64
N VAL A 230 9.49 -19.01 49.80
CA VAL A 230 10.75 -19.23 50.51
C VAL A 230 10.65 -18.57 51.90
N PRO A 231 11.07 -19.24 53.00
CA PRO A 231 11.01 -18.63 54.34
C PRO A 231 12.25 -17.76 54.59
N SER A 232 12.06 -16.57 55.17
CA SER A 232 13.16 -15.73 55.65
C SER A 232 13.07 -15.54 57.16
N ALA A 233 14.18 -15.83 57.82
CA ALA A 233 14.36 -15.89 59.25
C ALA A 233 14.44 -14.49 59.87
N ALA A 234 13.68 -14.26 60.95
CA ALA A 234 13.80 -13.10 61.81
C ALA A 234 14.96 -13.30 62.81
N SER A 235 16.01 -12.49 62.68
CA SER A 235 17.06 -12.33 63.68
C SER A 235 16.80 -11.08 64.52
N ARG A 236 17.02 -11.24 65.82
CA ARG A 236 16.81 -10.30 66.92
C ARG A 236 17.94 -9.26 67.02
N ALA A 237 17.60 -8.02 67.35
CA ALA A 237 18.44 -7.09 68.13
C ALA A 237 17.51 -6.10 68.88
N ARG A 238 17.28 -6.34 70.18
CA ARG A 238 17.83 -5.65 71.37
C ARG A 238 17.19 -4.29 71.69
N LYS A 239 16.45 -4.28 72.80
CA LYS A 239 16.31 -3.16 73.75
C LYS A 239 17.43 -3.30 74.81
N CYS A 240 17.86 -2.14 75.30
CA CYS A 240 18.87 -1.86 76.33
C CYS A 240 20.33 -1.97 75.88
#